data_AF-A0A6L3Z3A3-F1
#
_entry.id   AF-A0A6L3Z3A3-F1
#
_cell.length_a   1.000
_cell.length_b   1.000
_cell.length_c   1.000
_cell.angle_alpha   90.00
_cell.angle_beta   90.00
_cell.angle_gamma   90.00
#
_symmetry.space_group_name_H-M   'P 1'
#
loop_
_entity.id
_entity.type
_entity.pdbx_description
1 polymer ?
#
loop_
_entity_poly.entity_id
_entity_poly.type
_entity_poly.pdbx_seq_one_letter_code
_entity_poly.pdbx_strand_id
1 'polypeptide(L)'
;MNMIELKSGVKIVAEHITHFNESMNTVAFHLVDGTMIYGTPTNEEFETALYRVLPATPGFSVIYRYAAKDKSYAQTCPVVGWREYPGGVYPISAGYSRDLDDYTGLILPDGTVIDGDGNLYRSVDALMADIDRTEAEIENLVSEAA
;
A
#
# COMPACT_ATOMS: atom_id res chain seq x y z
N MET A 1 5.09 18.09 1.76
CA MET A 1 4.37 18.59 2.94
C MET A 1 2.97 18.06 2.83
N ASN A 2 2.63 17.09 3.66
CA ASN A 2 1.31 16.48 3.65
C ASN A 2 0.34 17.40 4.40
N MET A 3 -0.87 17.58 3.87
CA MET A 3 -1.87 18.44 4.52
C MET A 3 -3.17 17.69 4.73
N ILE A 4 -3.78 17.96 5.87
CA ILE A 4 -5.13 17.52 6.22
C ILE A 4 -6.06 18.71 6.10
N GLU A 5 -7.06 18.60 5.23
CA GLU A 5 -8.10 19.63 5.06
C GLU A 5 -9.34 19.24 5.86
N LEU A 6 -9.87 20.20 6.63
CA LEU A 6 -11.10 20.02 7.40
C LEU A 6 -12.31 20.54 6.59
N LYS A 7 -13.51 20.03 6.87
CA LYS A 7 -14.76 20.50 6.27
C LYS A 7 -15.04 21.99 6.51
N SER A 8 -14.39 22.60 7.50
CA SER A 8 -14.42 24.04 7.77
C SER A 8 -13.54 24.87 6.82
N GLY A 9 -12.73 24.23 5.97
CA GLY A 9 -11.72 24.86 5.10
C GLY A 9 -10.37 25.09 5.76
N VAL A 10 -10.20 24.76 7.04
CA VAL A 10 -8.91 24.81 7.74
C VAL A 10 -7.97 23.73 7.18
N LYS A 11 -6.70 24.10 6.98
CA LYS A 11 -5.65 23.18 6.52
C LYS A 11 -4.59 23.03 7.59
N ILE A 12 -4.27 21.78 7.94
CA ILE A 12 -3.30 21.42 8.97
C ILE A 12 -2.11 20.73 8.31
N VAL A 13 -0.90 21.17 8.65
CA VAL A 13 0.34 20.51 8.22
C VAL A 13 0.50 19.23 9.03
N ALA A 14 0.55 18.08 8.36
CA ALA A 14 0.58 16.76 9.01
C ALA A 14 1.79 16.59 9.93
N GLU A 15 2.94 17.13 9.51
CA GLU A 15 4.20 17.07 10.24
C GLU A 15 4.18 17.84 11.57
N HIS A 16 3.17 18.70 11.79
CA HIS A 16 3.00 19.43 13.04
C HIS A 16 2.10 18.71 14.04
N ILE A 17 1.44 17.61 13.65
CA ILE A 17 0.54 16.86 14.53
C ILE A 17 1.37 15.88 15.35
N THR A 18 1.29 15.98 16.67
CA THR A 18 1.95 15.05 17.59
C THR A 18 1.06 13.89 18.01
N HIS A 19 -0.25 14.14 18.08
CA HIS A 19 -1.26 13.18 18.51
C HIS A 19 -2.62 13.61 17.98
N PHE A 20 -3.54 12.66 17.78
CA PHE A 20 -4.94 12.97 17.50
C PHE A 20 -5.88 12.04 18.27
N ASN A 21 -7.08 12.52 18.55
CA ASN A 21 -8.14 11.71 19.16
C ASN A 21 -9.41 11.84 18.33
N GLU A 22 -10.01 10.71 17.99
CA GLU A 22 -11.27 10.67 17.26
C GLU A 22 -12.46 10.51 18.21
N SER A 23 -13.51 11.27 17.96
CA SER A 23 -14.78 11.14 18.67
C SER A 23 -15.94 11.38 17.71
N MET A 24 -16.66 10.29 17.40
CA MET A 24 -17.77 10.25 16.43
C MET A 24 -17.33 10.80 15.06
N ASN A 25 -17.58 12.09 14.79
CA ASN A 25 -17.31 12.75 13.51
C ASN A 25 -16.33 13.93 13.65
N THR A 26 -15.69 14.07 14.80
CA THR A 26 -14.75 15.16 15.07
C THR A 26 -13.42 14.56 15.50
N VAL A 27 -12.34 15.08 14.93
CA VAL A 27 -10.97 14.76 15.31
C VAL A 27 -10.39 15.96 16.05
N ALA A 28 -9.74 15.69 17.18
CA ALA A 28 -8.94 16.66 17.91
C ALA A 28 -7.46 16.46 17.55
N PHE A 29 -6.86 17.42 16.84
CA PHE A 29 -5.47 17.43 16.45
C PHE A 29 -4.63 18.22 17.46
N HIS A 30 -3.67 17.56 18.09
CA HIS A 30 -2.69 18.20 18.98
C HIS A 30 -1.44 18.55 18.17
N LEU A 31 -1.05 19.83 18.18
CA LEU A 31 0.11 20.31 17.43
C LEU A 31 1.36 20.42 18.31
N VAL A 32 2.53 20.44 17.66
CA VAL A 32 3.85 20.58 18.30
C VAL A 32 4.00 21.85 19.16
N ASP A 33 3.25 22.91 18.85
CA ASP A 33 3.26 24.17 19.59
C ASP A 33 2.30 24.19 20.79
N GLY A 34 1.61 23.07 21.05
CA GLY A 34 0.60 22.93 22.10
C GLY A 34 -0.81 23.37 21.69
N THR A 35 -0.99 23.89 20.46
CA THR A 35 -2.32 24.24 19.93
C THR A 35 -3.16 22.99 19.71
N MET A 36 -4.46 23.10 19.95
CA MET A 36 -5.44 22.08 19.59
C MET A 36 -6.40 22.60 18.51
N ILE A 37 -6.55 21.84 17.43
CA ILE A 37 -7.51 22.13 16.36
C ILE A 37 -8.56 21.01 16.34
N TYR A 38 -9.83 21.38 16.27
CA TYR A 38 -10.94 20.44 16.18
C TYR A 38 -11.63 20.55 14.83
N GLY A 39 -12.00 19.40 14.26
CA GLY A 39 -12.93 19.37 13.14
C GLY A 39 -13.01 18.01 12.45
N THR A 40 -13.83 17.96 11.40
CA THR A 40 -14.01 16.76 10.58
C THR A 40 -13.10 16.85 9.36
N PRO A 41 -12.19 15.89 9.14
CA PRO A 41 -11.42 15.81 7.90
C PRO A 41 -12.32 15.67 6.66
N THR A 42 -11.86 16.19 5.52
CA THR A 42 -12.55 16.01 4.23
C THR A 42 -12.29 14.63 3.64
N ASN A 43 -11.11 14.06 3.90
CA ASN A 43 -10.73 12.69 3.55
C ASN A 43 -10.93 11.77 4.77
N GLU A 44 -11.64 10.67 4.58
CA GLU A 44 -11.84 9.65 5.62
C GLU A 44 -10.52 8.94 5.99
N GLU A 45 -9.56 8.89 5.06
CA GLU A 45 -8.22 8.33 5.26
C GLU A 45 -7.17 9.40 5.60
N PHE A 46 -7.55 10.48 6.30
CA PHE A 46 -6.62 11.58 6.60
C PHE A 46 -5.37 11.14 7.38
N GLU A 47 -5.47 10.05 8.15
CA GLU A 47 -4.33 9.46 8.88
C GLU A 47 -3.19 9.06 7.94
N THR A 48 -3.49 8.77 6.66
CA THR A 48 -2.47 8.48 5.65
C THR A 48 -1.49 9.63 5.43
N ALA A 49 -1.92 10.86 5.70
CA ALA A 49 -1.07 12.04 5.66
C ALA A 49 -0.05 12.06 6.81
N LEU A 50 -0.34 11.39 7.92
CA LEU A 50 0.49 11.29 9.12
C LEU A 50 1.57 10.20 9.01
N TYR A 51 1.37 9.20 8.12
CA TYR A 51 2.31 8.10 8.00
C TYR A 51 3.64 8.55 7.42
N ARG A 52 4.71 8.07 8.06
CA ARG A 52 6.07 8.38 7.66
C ARG A 52 6.37 7.72 6.32
N VAL A 53 6.93 8.51 5.40
CA VAL A 53 7.46 8.00 4.14
C VAL A 53 8.98 8.07 4.15
N LEU A 54 9.62 6.92 4.00
CA LEU A 54 11.06 6.80 3.84
C LEU A 54 11.40 6.66 2.36
N PRO A 55 12.47 7.30 1.85
CA PRO A 55 12.91 7.07 0.47
C PRO A 55 13.38 5.62 0.30
N ALA A 56 13.06 5.01 -0.83
CA ALA A 56 13.53 3.67 -1.14
C ALA A 56 14.96 3.67 -1.67
N THR A 57 15.74 2.66 -1.30
CA THR A 57 17.00 2.37 -1.99
C THR A 57 16.68 1.85 -3.39
N PRO A 58 17.42 2.23 -4.45
CA PRO A 58 17.19 1.70 -5.79
C PRO A 58 17.28 0.17 -5.84
N GLY A 59 16.50 -0.45 -6.73
CA GLY A 59 16.53 -1.89 -7.01
C GLY A 59 15.30 -2.66 -6.54
N PHE A 60 14.47 -2.07 -5.68
CA PHE A 60 13.18 -2.65 -5.32
C PHE A 60 12.11 -2.33 -6.38
N SER A 61 11.24 -3.30 -6.67
CA SER A 61 10.06 -3.10 -7.53
C SER A 61 8.89 -3.92 -7.02
N VAL A 62 7.67 -3.40 -7.11
CA VAL A 62 6.45 -4.19 -6.87
C VAL A 62 5.98 -4.84 -8.16
N ILE A 63 5.28 -5.96 -8.02
CA ILE A 63 4.64 -6.69 -9.09
C ILE A 63 3.12 -6.51 -8.97
N TYR A 64 2.50 -5.96 -10.00
CA TYR A 64 1.05 -5.94 -10.14
C TYR A 64 0.62 -6.99 -11.16
N ARG A 65 -0.25 -7.90 -10.76
CA ARG A 65 -0.88 -8.87 -11.64
C ARG A 65 -2.19 -8.34 -12.19
N TYR A 66 -2.43 -8.54 -13.48
CA TYR A 66 -3.72 -8.28 -14.11
C TYR A 66 -4.10 -9.46 -15.00
N ALA A 67 -5.33 -9.93 -14.79
CA ALA A 67 -5.92 -10.96 -15.62
C ALA A 67 -6.45 -10.35 -16.92
N ALA A 68 -6.05 -10.92 -18.06
CA ALA A 68 -6.77 -10.80 -19.32
C ALA A 68 -7.53 -12.10 -19.59
N LYS A 69 -8.39 -12.10 -20.62
CA LYS A 69 -9.29 -13.23 -20.95
C LYS A 69 -8.58 -14.59 -21.12
N ASP A 70 -7.31 -14.60 -21.46
CA ASP A 70 -6.55 -15.79 -21.83
C ASP A 70 -5.22 -15.94 -21.08
N LYS A 71 -4.74 -14.88 -20.41
CA LYS A 71 -3.42 -14.85 -19.75
C LYS A 71 -3.38 -13.87 -18.58
N SER A 72 -2.57 -14.25 -17.60
CA SER A 72 -2.11 -13.36 -16.54
C SER A 72 -0.89 -12.57 -17.02
N TYR A 73 -0.85 -11.28 -16.72
CA TYR A 73 0.30 -10.44 -16.98
C TYR A 73 0.83 -9.83 -15.69
N ALA A 74 2.14 -9.65 -15.63
CA ALA A 74 2.83 -8.97 -14.55
C ALA A 74 3.39 -7.63 -15.04
N GLN A 75 3.03 -6.55 -14.35
CA GLN A 75 3.68 -5.24 -14.50
C GLN A 75 4.56 -5.00 -13.30
N THR A 76 5.79 -4.58 -13.55
CA THR A 76 6.71 -4.18 -12.49
C THR A 76 6.78 -2.67 -12.41
N CYS A 77 6.68 -2.15 -11.20
CA CYS A 77 6.78 -0.72 -10.92
C CYS A 77 7.90 -0.49 -9.90
N PRO A 78 8.83 0.44 -10.14
CA PRO A 78 9.91 0.70 -9.18
C PRO A 78 9.34 1.25 -7.88
N VAL A 79 9.87 0.77 -6.75
CA VAL A 79 9.57 1.32 -5.44
C VAL A 79 10.35 2.60 -5.25
N VAL A 80 9.65 3.70 -5.00
CA VAL A 80 10.22 5.04 -4.79
C VAL A 80 10.23 5.46 -3.32
N GLY A 81 9.43 4.80 -2.49
CA GLY A 81 9.40 5.03 -1.05
C GLY A 81 8.79 3.87 -0.29
N TRP A 82 8.87 3.97 1.03
CA TRP A 82 8.30 3.04 1.99
C TRP A 82 7.40 3.81 2.94
N ARG A 83 6.15 3.38 3.09
CA ARG A 83 5.21 3.96 4.03
C ARG A 83 5.18 3.11 5.29
N GLU A 84 5.40 3.73 6.44
CA GLU A 84 5.34 3.08 7.76
C GLU A 84 3.93 3.22 8.34
N TYR A 85 3.25 2.08 8.49
CA TYR A 85 1.97 1.94 9.18
C TYR A 85 2.19 1.19 10.51
N PRO A 86 1.27 1.30 11.48
CA PRO A 86 1.31 0.47 12.68
C PRO A 86 1.34 -1.05 12.39
N GLY A 87 0.77 -1.48 11.26
CA GLY A 87 0.74 -2.88 10.82
C GLY A 87 1.95 -3.35 10.02
N GLY A 88 2.88 -2.46 9.63
CA GLY A 88 4.04 -2.83 8.83
C GLY A 88 4.54 -1.72 7.91
N VAL A 89 5.48 -2.08 7.04
CA VAL A 89 6.08 -1.17 6.06
C VAL A 89 5.68 -1.59 4.66
N TYR A 90 5.09 -0.67 3.91
CA TYR A 90 4.49 -0.96 2.61
C TYR A 90 5.17 -0.17 1.49
N PRO A 91 5.39 -0.77 0.31
CA PRO A 91 6.05 -0.09 -0.81
C PRO A 91 5.15 1.00 -1.41
N ILE A 92 5.75 2.13 -1.78
CA ILE A 92 5.15 3.14 -2.63
C ILE A 92 5.80 3.04 -4.00
N SER A 93 5.02 2.72 -5.03
CA SER A 93 5.53 2.52 -6.39
C SER A 93 5.23 3.71 -7.30
N ALA A 94 6.06 3.90 -8.33
CA ALA A 94 5.79 4.89 -9.37
C ALA A 94 4.89 4.30 -10.47
N GLY A 95 3.79 4.99 -10.77
CA GLY A 95 3.02 4.77 -12.00
C GLY A 95 1.83 3.83 -11.92
N TYR A 96 1.43 3.37 -10.73
CA TYR A 96 0.19 2.61 -10.55
C TYR A 96 -0.61 3.17 -9.37
N SER A 97 -1.89 3.50 -9.61
CA SER A 97 -2.77 4.19 -8.65
C SER A 97 -4.05 3.42 -8.33
N ARG A 98 -4.11 2.12 -8.63
CA ARG A 98 -5.11 1.26 -7.98
C ARG A 98 -4.56 0.87 -6.61
N ASP A 99 -5.47 0.85 -5.63
CA ASP A 99 -5.33 0.37 -4.26
C ASP A 99 -3.89 -0.03 -3.93
N LEU A 100 -3.15 0.90 -3.34
CA LEU A 100 -1.69 0.87 -3.13
C LEU A 100 -1.21 -0.41 -2.40
N ASP A 101 -2.13 -1.17 -1.83
CA ASP A 101 -1.89 -2.32 -0.98
C ASP A 101 -2.02 -3.66 -1.72
N ASP A 102 -2.50 -3.68 -2.97
CA ASP A 102 -2.87 -4.91 -3.69
C ASP A 102 -1.79 -5.36 -4.70
N TYR A 103 -0.52 -5.34 -4.27
CA TYR A 103 0.59 -5.87 -5.07
C TYR A 103 0.74 -7.38 -4.84
N THR A 104 1.10 -8.11 -5.90
CA THR A 104 1.25 -9.58 -5.88
C THR A 104 2.56 -10.03 -5.26
N GLY A 105 3.62 -9.22 -5.40
CA GLY A 105 4.91 -9.50 -4.81
C GLY A 105 5.90 -8.35 -4.93
N LEU A 106 7.01 -8.48 -4.23
CA LEU A 106 8.11 -7.53 -4.16
C LEU A 106 9.38 -8.15 -4.75
N ILE A 107 9.96 -7.49 -5.74
CA ILE A 107 11.27 -7.79 -6.29
C ILE A 107 12.32 -7.11 -5.40
N LEU A 108 13.27 -7.90 -4.91
CA LEU A 108 14.43 -7.43 -4.16
C LEU A 108 15.54 -6.95 -5.11
N PRO A 109 16.53 -6.17 -4.61
CA PRO A 109 17.63 -5.67 -5.42
C PRO A 109 18.50 -6.76 -6.08
N ASP A 110 18.50 -7.97 -5.55
CA ASP A 110 19.21 -9.12 -6.12
C ASP A 110 18.41 -9.87 -7.21
N GLY A 111 17.17 -9.44 -7.48
CA GLY A 111 16.28 -10.02 -8.49
C GLY A 111 15.39 -11.15 -7.98
N THR A 112 15.54 -11.56 -6.71
CA THR A 112 14.59 -12.50 -6.09
C THR A 112 13.26 -11.81 -5.79
N VAL A 113 12.21 -12.60 -5.58
CA VAL A 113 10.84 -12.11 -5.39
C VAL A 113 10.26 -12.68 -4.11
N ILE A 114 9.59 -11.85 -3.32
CA ILE A 114 8.81 -12.25 -2.14
C ILE A 114 7.33 -11.99 -2.43
N ASP A 115 6.45 -12.98 -2.21
CA ASP A 115 4.99 -12.78 -2.32
C ASP A 115 4.36 -12.21 -1.03
N GLY A 116 3.03 -12.02 -1.04
CA GLY A 116 2.30 -11.52 0.13
C GLY A 116 2.36 -12.42 1.37
N ASP A 117 2.62 -13.72 1.20
CA ASP A 117 2.72 -14.70 2.28
C ASP A 117 4.16 -14.86 2.80
N GLY A 118 5.12 -14.16 2.19
CA GLY A 118 6.53 -14.21 2.55
C GLY A 118 7.30 -15.37 1.90
N ASN A 119 6.73 -16.04 0.90
CA ASN A 119 7.45 -17.07 0.14
C ASN A 119 8.46 -16.42 -0.80
N LEU A 120 9.63 -17.06 -0.93
CA LEU A 120 10.72 -16.57 -1.77
C LEU A 120 10.77 -17.32 -3.11
N TYR A 121 10.81 -16.57 -4.20
CA TYR A 121 10.92 -17.07 -5.57
C TYR A 121 12.19 -16.52 -6.24
N ARG A 122 12.72 -17.32 -7.16
CA ARG A 122 13.93 -16.95 -7.93
C ARG A 122 13.70 -15.86 -8.97
N SER A 123 12.45 -15.62 -9.37
CA SER A 123 12.08 -14.67 -10.42
C SER A 123 10.57 -14.41 -10.44
N VAL A 124 10.17 -13.34 -11.14
CA VAL A 124 8.76 -13.03 -11.41
C VAL A 124 8.06 -14.19 -12.13
N ASP A 125 8.70 -14.77 -13.15
CA ASP A 125 8.14 -15.91 -13.88
C ASP A 125 7.88 -17.13 -12.98
N ALA A 126 8.73 -17.36 -11.98
CA ALA A 126 8.54 -18.45 -11.03
C ALA A 126 7.34 -18.22 -10.11
N LEU A 127 7.16 -16.97 -9.63
CA LEU A 127 5.97 -16.58 -8.88
C LEU A 127 4.70 -16.75 -9.73
N MET A 128 4.70 -16.21 -10.95
CA MET A 128 3.53 -16.28 -11.83
C MET A 128 3.14 -17.71 -12.19
N ALA A 129 4.13 -18.58 -12.46
CA ALA A 129 3.87 -19.99 -12.73
C ALA A 129 3.26 -20.72 -11.53
N ASP A 130 3.64 -20.36 -10.30
CA ASP A 130 3.09 -20.97 -9.09
C ASP A 130 1.65 -20.51 -8.82
N ILE A 131 1.37 -19.23 -9.06
CA ILE A 131 0.00 -18.68 -8.99
C ILE A 131 -0.89 -19.37 -10.02
N ASP A 132 -0.47 -19.41 -11.29
CA ASP A 132 -1.29 -20.00 -12.36
C ASP A 132 -1.50 -21.52 -12.12
N ARG A 133 -0.52 -22.23 -11.55
CA ARG A 133 -0.67 -23.63 -11.12
C ARG A 133 -1.73 -23.76 -10.02
N THR A 134 -1.63 -22.93 -8.98
CA THR A 134 -2.54 -22.95 -7.83
C THR A 134 -3.98 -22.65 -8.25
N GLU A 135 -4.18 -21.68 -9.16
CA GLU A 135 -5.50 -21.36 -9.69
C GLU A 135 -6.09 -22.51 -10.52
N ALA A 136 -5.28 -23.17 -11.37
CA ALA A 136 -5.73 -24.33 -12.13
C ALA A 136 -6.10 -25.51 -11.22
N GLU A 137 -5.38 -25.73 -10.13
CA GLU A 137 -5.71 -26.73 -9.11
C GLU A 137 -7.05 -26.43 -8.43
N ILE A 138 -7.29 -25.17 -8.07
CA ILE A 138 -8.56 -24.72 -7.48
C ILE A 138 -9.71 -24.90 -8.47
N GLU A 139 -9.54 -24.51 -9.74
CA GLU A 139 -10.56 -24.66 -10.78
C GLU A 139 -10.96 -26.12 -10.98
N ASN A 140 -9.97 -27.02 -11.06
CA ASN A 140 -10.22 -28.46 -11.16
C ASN A 140 -11.00 -28.99 -9.95
N LEU A 141 -10.61 -28.63 -8.72
CA LEU A 141 -11.31 -29.06 -7.51
C LEU A 141 -12.75 -28.55 -7.45
N VAL A 142 -12.99 -27.31 -7.87
CA VAL A 142 -14.35 -26.73 -7.96
C VAL A 142 -15.18 -27.47 -9.02
N SER A 143 -14.58 -27.83 -10.15
CA SER A 143 -15.27 -28.58 -11.21
C SER A 143 -15.62 -30.02 -10.80
N GLU A 144 -14.78 -30.68 -10.00
CA GLU A 144 -15.04 -32.03 -9.49
C GLU A 144 -16.12 -32.05 -8.39
N ALA A 145 -16.33 -30.93 -7.70
CA ALA A 145 -17.32 -30.79 -6.64
C ALA A 145 -18.72 -30.35 -7.13
N ALA A 146 -18.86 -29.99 -8.42
CA ALA A 146 -20.10 -29.51 -9.05
C ALA A 146 -20.86 -30.62 -9.78
#